data_AF-X1HIY8-F1
#
_entry.id   AF-X1HIY8-F1
#
_cell.length_a   1.000
_cell.length_b   1.000
_cell.length_c   1.000
_cell.angle_alpha   90.00
_cell.angle_beta   90.00
_cell.angle_gamma   90.00
#
_symmetry.space_group_name_H-M   'P 1'
#
loop_
_entity.id
_entity.type
_entity.pdbx_description
1 polymer ?
#
loop_
_entity_poly.entity_id
_entity_poly.type
_entity_poly.pdbx_seq_one_letter_code
_entity_poly.pdbx_strand_id
1 'polypeptide(L)' 'NLVAARNVKYTKEILKTTGVSPDRIQMFHCSAAEGQKFQEEVTRVSEIIENLGSNPIKESLRSEKNKKDSKEEQKKN' A
#
# COMPACT_ATOMS: atom_id res chain seq x y z
N ASN A 1 10.36 -10.86 -15.86
CA ASN A 1 10.28 -9.44 -15.45
C ASN A 1 9.27 -8.63 -16.28
N LEU A 2 9.13 -8.85 -17.60
CA LEU A 2 8.27 -8.05 -18.49
C LEU A 2 6.78 -8.03 -18.09
N VAL A 3 6.18 -9.19 -17.80
CA VAL A 3 4.78 -9.28 -17.35
C VAL A 3 4.61 -8.61 -15.99
N ALA A 4 5.54 -8.83 -15.07
CA ALA A 4 5.52 -8.18 -13.76
C ALA A 4 5.60 -6.65 -13.87
N ALA A 5 6.50 -6.13 -14.72
CA ALA A 5 6.62 -4.69 -14.98
C ALA A 5 5.34 -4.11 -15.59
N ARG A 6 4.71 -4.84 -16.53
CA ARG A 6 3.40 -4.47 -17.09
C ARG A 6 2.32 -4.42 -16.01
N ASN A 7 2.26 -5.43 -15.14
CA ASN A 7 1.28 -5.50 -14.06
C ASN A 7 1.49 -4.36 -13.07
N VAL A 8 2.74 -4.07 -12.67
CA VAL A 8 3.04 -2.94 -11.78
C VAL A 8 2.62 -1.61 -12.40
N LYS A 9 2.89 -1.39 -13.69
CA LYS A 9 2.43 -0.19 -14.41
C LYS A 9 0.91 -0.08 -14.39
N TYR A 10 0.21 -1.17 -14.70
CA TYR A 10 -1.26 -1.17 -14.71
C TYR A 10 -1.85 -0.93 -13.31
N THR A 11 -1.29 -1.57 -12.28
CA THR A 11 -1.74 -1.37 -10.90
C THR A 11 -1.52 0.07 -10.44
N LYS A 12 -0.41 0.74 -10.84
CA LYS A 12 -0.20 2.16 -10.55
C LYS A 12 -1.33 3.04 -11.11
N GLU A 13 -1.81 2.76 -12.31
CA GLU A 13 -2.97 3.47 -12.88
C GLU A 13 -4.25 3.21 -12.08
N ILE A 14 -4.49 1.97 -11.64
CA ILE A 14 -5.64 1.62 -10.79
C ILE A 14 -5.58 2.36 -9.43
N LEU A 15 -4.41 2.41 -8.80
CA LEU A 15 -4.24 3.15 -7.54
C LEU A 15 -4.57 4.63 -7.75
N LYS A 16 -4.06 5.22 -8.83
CA LYS A 16 -4.34 6.61 -9.18
C LYS A 16 -5.84 6.87 -9.36
N THR A 17 -6.56 6.00 -10.07
CA THR A 17 -8.00 6.17 -10.30
C THR A 17 -8.84 5.95 -9.05
N THR A 18 -8.37 5.14 -8.10
CA THR A 18 -9.05 4.86 -6.82
C THR A 18 -8.71 5.87 -5.72
N GLY A 19 -7.88 6.89 -6.02
CA GLY A 19 -7.48 7.91 -5.04
C GLY A 19 -6.41 7.44 -4.05
N VAL A 20 -5.72 6.34 -4.34
CA VAL A 20 -4.57 5.85 -3.57
C VAL A 20 -3.28 6.26 -4.28
N SER A 21 -2.28 6.71 -3.52
CA SER A 21 -0.99 7.09 -4.12
C SER A 21 -0.34 5.89 -4.86
N PRO A 22 -0.02 6.02 -6.16
CA PRO A 22 0.70 4.99 -6.93
C PRO A 22 2.11 4.70 -6.40
N ASP A 23 2.69 5.63 -5.64
CA ASP A 23 4.04 5.52 -5.08
C ASP A 23 4.12 4.43 -4.01
N ARG A 24 2.97 3.91 -3.55
CA ARG A 24 2.89 2.74 -2.66
C ARG A 24 3.32 1.43 -3.30
N ILE A 25 3.52 1.40 -4.61
CA ILE A 25 4.05 0.23 -5.31
C ILE A 25 5.33 0.62 -6.05
N GLN A 26 6.40 -0.12 -5.79
CA GLN A 26 7.69 0.06 -6.45
C GLN A 26 8.19 -1.29 -6.97
N MET A 27 8.84 -1.27 -8.13
CA MET A 27 9.51 -2.43 -8.70
C MET A 27 10.92 -2.02 -9.11
N PHE A 28 11.90 -2.81 -8.70
CA PHE A 28 13.30 -2.64 -9.05
C PHE A 28 13.90 -4.01 -9.41
N HIS A 29 15.02 -3.99 -10.14
CA HIS A 29 15.75 -5.19 -10.49
C HIS A 29 16.95 -5.35 -9.55
N CYS A 30 17.03 -6.51 -8.92
CA CYS A 30 18.13 -6.88 -8.05
C CYS A 30 18.50 -8.35 -8.31
N SER A 31 19.77 -8.60 -8.62
CA SER A 31 20.34 -9.94 -8.70
C SER A 31 20.73 -10.46 -7.31
N ALA A 32 21.03 -11.76 -7.23
CA ALA A 32 21.39 -12.40 -5.96
C ALA A 32 22.69 -11.88 -5.34
N ALA A 33 23.58 -11.27 -6.14
CA ALA A 33 24.84 -10.70 -5.66
C ALA A 33 24.72 -9.22 -5.25
N GLU A 34 23.62 -8.54 -5.58
CA GLU A 34 23.42 -7.10 -5.36
C GLU A 34 22.81 -6.80 -3.97
N GLY A 35 23.37 -7.37 -2.90
CA GLY A 35 22.83 -7.22 -1.54
C GLY A 35 22.77 -5.76 -1.07
N GLN A 36 23.80 -4.96 -1.35
CA GLN A 36 23.83 -3.54 -0.98
C GLN A 36 22.72 -2.73 -1.68
N LYS A 37 22.51 -2.97 -2.98
CA LYS A 37 21.45 -2.33 -3.76
C LYS A 37 20.07 -2.69 -3.21
N PHE A 38 19.86 -3.94 -2.81
CA PHE A 38 18.61 -4.35 -2.17
C PHE A 38 18.37 -3.55 -0.88
N GLN A 39 19.38 -3.42 -0.03
CA GLN A 39 19.29 -2.61 1.20
C GLN A 39 18.89 -1.16 0.88
N GLU A 40 19.59 -0.51 -0.06
CA GLU A 40 19.33 0.88 -0.45
C GLU A 40 17.90 1.06 -0.99
N GLU A 41 17.44 0.17 -1.87
CA GLU A 41 16.09 0.24 -2.44
C GLU A 41 15.00 -0.02 -1.40
N VAL A 42 15.21 -0.97 -0.48
CA VAL A 42 14.24 -1.25 0.60
C VAL A 42 14.14 -0.09 1.57
N THR A 43 15.27 0.53 1.94
CA THR A 43 15.29 1.73 2.79
C THR A 43 14.52 2.86 2.11
N ARG A 44 14.83 3.16 0.84
CA ARG A 44 14.13 4.19 0.06
C ARG A 44 12.62 3.94 -0.03
N VAL A 45 12.21 2.69 -0.29
CA VAL A 45 10.79 2.34 -0.36
C VAL A 45 10.12 2.50 1.00
N SER A 46 10.79 2.10 2.09
CA SER A 46 10.27 2.26 3.45
C SER A 46 10.00 3.72 3.78
N GLU A 47 10.96 4.60 3.49
CA GLU A 47 10.82 6.05 3.69
C GLU A 47 9.65 6.64 2.90
N ILE A 48 9.45 6.22 1.64
CA ILE A 48 8.28 6.64 0.83
C ILE A 48 6.98 6.22 1.52
N ILE A 49 6.89 4.96 1.99
CA ILE A 49 5.68 4.44 2.62
C ILE A 49 5.38 5.15 3.95
N GLU A 50 6.42 5.42 4.75
CA GLU A 50 6.31 6.17 6.00
C GLU A 50 5.79 7.58 5.76
N ASN A 51 6.37 8.30 4.78
CA ASN A 51 5.95 9.65 4.42
C ASN A 51 4.50 9.72 3.88
N LEU A 52 4.06 8.69 3.19
CA LEU A 52 2.67 8.59 2.71
C LEU A 52 1.68 8.28 3.86
N GLY A 53 2.15 7.83 5.02
CA GLY A 53 1.33 7.54 6.19
C GLY A 53 0.43 6.31 6.04
N SER A 54 -0.62 6.23 6.87
CA SER A 54 -1.53 5.09 6.93
C SER A 54 -2.26 4.83 5.60
N ASN A 55 -2.63 3.57 5.36
CA ASN A 55 -3.37 3.18 4.16
C ASN A 55 -4.83 3.66 4.25
N PRO A 56 -5.32 4.52 3.33
CA PRO A 56 -6.68 5.06 3.37
C PRO A 56 -7.77 4.00 3.28
N ILE A 57 -7.53 2.88 2.57
CA ILE A 57 -8.48 1.76 2.47
C ILE A 57 -8.62 1.06 3.83
N LYS A 58 -7.53 0.94 4.58
CA LYS A 58 -7.56 0.31 5.90
C LYS A 58 -8.29 1.20 6.90
N GLU A 59 -8.12 2.51 6.78
CA GLU A 59 -8.78 3.48 7.65
C GLU A 59 -10.29 3.48 7.44
N SER A 60 -10.75 3.46 6.17
CA SER A 60 -12.19 3.40 5.88
C SER A 60 -12.83 2.14 6.47
N LEU A 61 -12.21 0.96 6.26
CA LEU A 61 -12.69 -0.31 6.80
C LEU A 61 -12.73 -0.32 8.34
N ARG A 62 -11.73 0.27 9.00
CA ARG A 62 -11.72 0.41 10.47
C ARG A 62 -12.86 1.29 10.95
N SER A 63 -13.09 2.43 10.30
CA SER A 63 -14.17 3.34 10.64
C SER A 63 -15.55 2.69 10.50
N GLU A 64 -15.76 1.87 9.46
CA GLU A 64 -17.00 1.14 9.24
C GLU A 64 -17.24 0.05 10.28
N LYS A 65 -16.17 -0.66 10.67
CA LYS A 65 -16.24 -1.69 11.71
C LYS A 65 -16.64 -1.09 13.05
N ASN A 66 -15.96 -0.01 13.47
CA ASN A 66 -16.26 0.69 14.71
C ASN A 66 -17.72 1.18 14.74
N LYS A 67 -18.27 1.68 13.62
CA LYS A 67 -19.68 2.09 13.51
C LYS A 67 -20.68 0.94 13.62
N LYS A 68 -20.32 -0.28 13.18
CA LYS A 68 -21.18 -1.46 13.33
C LYS A 68 -21.22 -1.91 14.79
N ASP A 69 -20.05 -1.97 15.43
CA ASP A 69 -19.91 -2.41 16.81
C ASP A 69 -20.72 -1.49 17.77
N SER A 70 -20.65 -0.16 17.59
CA SER A 70 -21.45 0.78 18.39
C SER A 70 -22.98 0.69 18.18
N LYS A 71 -23.42 0.28 16.98
CA LYS A 71 -24.86 0.10 16.67
C LYS A 71 -25.41 -1.21 17.24
N GLU A 72 -24.58 -2.22 17.41
CA GLU A 72 -24.97 -3.48 18.04
C GLU A 72 -25.08 -3.36 19.56
N GLU A 73 -24.22 -2.57 20.19
CA GLU A 73 -24.30 -2.25 21.63
C GLU A 73 -25.55 -1.44 21.98
N GLN A 74 -25.91 -0.44 21.14
CA GLN A 74 -27.13 0.37 21.35
C GLN A 74 -28.45 -0.40 21.15
N LYS A 75 -28.42 -1.57 20.48
CA LYS A 75 -29.60 -2.43 20.30
C LYS A 75 -29.80 -3.44 21.43
N LYS A 76 -28.80 -3.64 22.29
CA LYS A 76 -28.82 -4.60 23.40
C LYS A 76 -29.21 -3.98 24.74
N ASN A 77 -29.27 -2.65 24.82
CA ASN A 77 -29.81 -1.87 25.94
C ASN A 77 -31.20 -1.35 25.60
#